data_AF-A0A7C9NV75-F1
#
_entry.id   AF-A0A7C9NV75-F1
#
_cell.length_a   1.000
_cell.length_b   1.000
_cell.length_c   1.000
_cell.angle_alpha   90.00
_cell.angle_beta   90.00
_cell.angle_gamma   90.00
#
_symmetry.space_group_name_H-M   'P 1'
#
loop_
_entity.id
_entity.type
_entity.pdbx_description
1 polymer ?
#
loop_
_entity_poly.entity_id
_entity_poly.type
_entity_poly.pdbx_seq_one_letter_code
_entity_poly.pdbx_strand_id
1 'polypeptide(L)'
;MAFTAEEEAALRGIIAIYKTQAPSLSDDVAEIAPALYDQWTGDGHYYTAGERVEHGGTLYVCLQPHTSQADWAPAAAPSLWARNLAAADSPGATDVPAWEQPDSVNGYPTGAVVTHGGSKWQSLVDNNVWEPGAAGTETLWQVVD
;
A
#
# COMPACT_ATOMS: atom_id res chain seq x y z
N MET A 1 -15.25 -1.85 25.87
CA MET A 1 -16.52 -1.09 25.93
C MET A 1 -17.15 -1.16 24.57
N ALA A 2 -18.48 -1.25 24.49
CA ALA A 2 -19.20 -1.08 23.23
C ALA A 2 -19.36 0.42 22.94
N PHE A 3 -19.30 0.80 21.68
CA PHE A 3 -19.61 2.18 21.25
C PHE A 3 -21.08 2.50 21.56
N THR A 4 -21.35 3.75 21.92
CA THR A 4 -22.71 4.29 21.96
C THR A 4 -23.28 4.43 20.55
N ALA A 5 -24.61 4.55 20.42
CA ALA A 5 -25.24 4.74 19.12
C ALA A 5 -24.75 6.01 18.38
N GLU A 6 -24.42 7.06 19.13
CA GLU A 6 -23.85 8.29 18.58
C GLU A 6 -22.41 8.07 18.06
N GLU A 7 -21.58 7.38 18.84
CA GLU A 7 -20.22 7.01 18.42
C GLU A 7 -20.22 6.07 17.21
N GLU A 8 -21.16 5.11 17.14
CA GLU A 8 -21.33 4.25 15.97
C GLU A 8 -21.75 5.04 14.72
N ALA A 9 -22.65 6.01 14.87
CA ALA A 9 -23.08 6.87 13.78
C ALA A 9 -21.91 7.74 13.28
N ALA A 10 -21.13 8.32 14.20
CA ALA A 10 -19.93 9.07 13.88
C ALA A 10 -18.89 8.20 13.15
N LEU A 11 -18.64 6.98 13.65
CA LEU A 11 -17.71 6.02 13.03
C LEU A 11 -18.15 5.65 11.60
N ARG A 12 -19.44 5.38 11.39
CA ARG A 12 -19.98 5.11 10.04
C ARG A 12 -19.77 6.30 9.11
N GLY A 13 -19.95 7.53 9.60
CA GLY A 13 -19.68 8.75 8.86
C GLY A 13 -18.21 8.88 8.45
N ILE A 14 -17.28 8.66 9.39
CA ILE A 14 -15.84 8.65 9.14
C ILE A 14 -15.48 7.61 8.09
N ILE A 15 -15.95 6.36 8.24
CA ILE A 15 -15.71 5.29 7.26
C ILE A 15 -16.21 5.72 5.88
N ALA A 16 -17.42 6.27 5.76
CA ALA A 16 -17.95 6.71 4.48
C ALA A 16 -17.09 7.81 3.82
N ILE A 17 -16.59 8.77 4.62
CA ILE A 17 -15.69 9.83 4.14
C ILE A 17 -14.35 9.26 3.67
N TYR A 18 -13.76 8.33 4.42
CA TYR A 18 -12.47 7.76 4.05
C TYR A 18 -12.57 6.77 2.89
N LYS A 19 -13.70 6.07 2.72
CA LYS A 19 -13.95 5.24 1.54
C LYS A 19 -13.90 6.04 0.23
N THR A 20 -14.42 7.28 0.22
CA THR A 20 -14.34 8.12 -0.98
C THR A 20 -12.95 8.69 -1.23
N GLN A 21 -12.12 8.80 -0.20
CA GLN A 21 -10.74 9.28 -0.29
C GLN A 21 -9.72 8.14 -0.49
N ALA A 22 -10.13 6.89 -0.29
CA ALA A 22 -9.26 5.71 -0.31
C ALA A 22 -8.30 5.66 -1.52
N PRO A 23 -8.72 5.99 -2.77
CA PRO A 23 -7.82 5.98 -3.92
C PRO A 23 -6.65 6.98 -3.84
N SER A 24 -6.76 8.02 -3.00
CA SER A 24 -5.74 9.07 -2.83
C SER A 24 -4.90 8.93 -1.56
N LEU A 25 -5.19 7.94 -0.71
CA LEU A 25 -4.41 7.70 0.50
C LEU A 25 -3.00 7.20 0.14
N SER A 26 -2.00 7.65 0.89
CA SER A 26 -0.65 7.10 0.84
C SER A 26 -0.64 5.62 1.24
N ASP A 27 0.41 4.89 0.86
CA ASP A 27 0.46 3.44 1.04
C ASP A 27 0.43 3.03 2.52
N ASP A 28 1.10 3.80 3.40
CA ASP A 28 1.08 3.60 4.85
C ASP A 28 -0.34 3.74 5.44
N VAL A 29 -1.09 4.77 5.05
CA VAL A 29 -2.46 4.98 5.52
C VAL A 29 -3.40 3.92 4.95
N ALA A 30 -3.18 3.52 3.70
CA ALA A 30 -3.94 2.48 3.03
C ALA A 30 -3.80 1.11 3.74
N GLU A 31 -2.59 0.75 4.15
CA GLU A 31 -2.30 -0.51 4.85
C GLU A 31 -2.91 -0.57 6.26
N ILE A 32 -3.13 0.56 6.93
CA ILE A 32 -3.74 0.58 8.27
C ILE A 32 -5.20 0.10 8.22
N ALA A 33 -5.90 0.35 7.11
CA ALA A 33 -7.32 0.02 6.97
C ALA A 33 -7.67 -0.54 5.58
N PRO A 34 -7.24 -1.77 5.24
CA PRO A 34 -7.53 -2.40 3.94
C PRO A 34 -9.03 -2.50 3.67
N ALA A 35 -9.84 -2.65 4.72
CA ALA A 35 -11.31 -2.72 4.62
C ALA A 35 -12.00 -1.41 4.17
N LEU A 36 -11.26 -0.31 4.00
CA LEU A 36 -11.75 0.88 3.31
C LEU A 36 -11.80 0.71 1.79
N TYR A 37 -11.01 -0.21 1.24
CA TYR A 37 -10.99 -0.52 -0.18
C TYR A 37 -12.04 -1.59 -0.52
N ASP A 38 -12.45 -1.61 -1.79
CA ASP A 38 -13.38 -2.62 -2.27
C ASP A 38 -12.70 -4.00 -2.25
N GLN A 39 -13.47 -5.01 -1.83
CA GLN A 39 -13.02 -6.39 -1.86
C GLN A 39 -12.86 -6.83 -3.32
N TRP A 40 -11.78 -7.54 -3.63
CA TRP A 40 -11.57 -8.12 -4.95
C TRP A 40 -12.73 -9.04 -5.35
N THR A 41 -13.15 -8.97 -6.61
CA THR A 41 -14.13 -9.88 -7.21
C THR A 41 -13.62 -10.47 -8.51
N GLY A 42 -13.87 -11.76 -8.71
CA GLY A 42 -13.64 -12.49 -9.96
C GLY A 42 -14.80 -12.42 -10.95
N ASP A 43 -15.85 -11.65 -10.67
CA ASP A 43 -17.13 -11.66 -11.41
C ASP A 43 -17.15 -10.70 -12.63
N GLY A 44 -16.00 -10.48 -13.26
CA GLY A 44 -15.90 -9.67 -14.48
C GLY A 44 -15.85 -8.16 -14.24
N HIS A 45 -15.35 -7.71 -13.09
CA HIS A 45 -15.06 -6.29 -12.84
C HIS A 45 -13.87 -5.83 -13.69
N TYR A 46 -13.93 -4.61 -14.23
CA TYR A 46 -12.82 -4.02 -14.97
C TYR A 46 -11.95 -3.17 -14.03
N TYR A 47 -10.77 -3.69 -13.71
CA TYR A 47 -9.76 -3.03 -12.88
C TYR A 47 -8.86 -2.11 -13.73
N THR A 48 -8.55 -0.95 -13.20
CA THR A 48 -7.60 0.01 -13.79
C THR A 48 -6.21 -0.12 -13.14
N ALA A 49 -5.15 0.25 -13.87
CA ALA A 49 -3.80 0.25 -13.28
C ALA A 49 -3.72 1.26 -12.12
N GLY A 50 -3.12 0.84 -11.00
CA GLY A 50 -3.06 1.60 -9.75
C GLY A 50 -4.27 1.42 -8.84
N GLU A 51 -5.35 0.79 -9.30
CA GLU A 51 -6.51 0.50 -8.46
C GLU A 51 -6.15 -0.45 -7.33
N ARG A 52 -6.58 -0.12 -6.10
CA ARG A 52 -6.29 -0.92 -4.91
C ARG A 52 -7.51 -1.71 -4.47
N VAL A 53 -7.32 -2.98 -4.11
CA VAL A 53 -8.37 -3.88 -3.64
C VAL A 53 -7.94 -4.66 -2.41
N GLU A 54 -8.90 -4.97 -1.54
CA GLU A 54 -8.69 -5.87 -0.41
C GLU A 54 -8.91 -7.32 -0.84
N HIS A 55 -7.99 -8.21 -0.44
CA HIS A 55 -8.15 -9.64 -0.63
C HIS A 55 -7.48 -10.43 0.50
N GLY A 56 -8.31 -11.00 1.38
CA GLY A 56 -7.85 -11.87 2.46
C GLY A 56 -7.15 -11.13 3.61
N GLY A 57 -7.49 -9.86 3.82
CA GLY A 57 -6.89 -8.95 4.79
C GLY A 57 -5.67 -8.18 4.26
N THR A 58 -5.24 -8.43 3.02
CA THR A 58 -4.10 -7.76 2.39
C THR A 58 -4.58 -6.84 1.27
N LEU A 59 -3.95 -5.67 1.15
CA LEU A 59 -4.20 -4.75 0.06
C LEU A 59 -3.31 -5.07 -1.14
N TYR A 60 -3.90 -5.04 -2.34
CA TYR A 60 -3.21 -5.28 -3.60
C TYR A 60 -3.44 -4.13 -4.56
N VAL A 61 -2.43 -3.82 -5.36
CA VAL A 61 -2.47 -2.82 -6.44
C VAL A 61 -2.55 -3.55 -7.78
N CYS A 62 -3.50 -3.15 -8.62
CA CYS A 62 -3.61 -3.61 -9.99
C CYS A 62 -2.45 -3.05 -10.82
N LEU A 63 -1.65 -3.93 -11.43
CA LEU A 63 -0.47 -3.55 -12.22
C LEU A 63 -0.83 -3.18 -13.65
N GLN A 64 -1.83 -3.87 -14.22
CA GLN A 64 -2.19 -3.76 -15.63
C GLN A 64 -3.72 -3.77 -15.76
N PRO A 65 -4.34 -2.88 -16.56
CA PRO A 65 -5.79 -2.86 -16.69
C PRO A 65 -6.31 -4.18 -17.25
N HIS A 66 -7.33 -4.76 -16.60
CA HIS A 66 -7.88 -6.06 -16.98
C HIS A 66 -9.31 -6.24 -16.48
N THR A 67 -10.04 -7.16 -17.10
CA THR A 67 -11.30 -7.67 -16.56
C THR A 67 -11.00 -8.89 -15.70
N SER A 68 -11.54 -8.94 -14.49
CA SER A 68 -11.28 -10.01 -13.54
C SER A 68 -11.83 -11.36 -14.00
N GLN A 69 -11.11 -12.41 -13.61
CA GLN A 69 -11.50 -13.81 -13.77
C GLN A 69 -11.32 -14.52 -12.43
N ALA A 70 -12.09 -15.57 -12.18
CA ALA A 70 -12.09 -16.26 -10.89
C ALA A 70 -10.71 -16.84 -10.51
N ASP A 71 -9.90 -17.23 -11.48
CA ASP A 71 -8.54 -17.74 -11.31
C ASP A 71 -7.46 -16.63 -11.25
N TRP A 72 -7.85 -15.36 -11.40
CA TRP A 72 -6.96 -14.19 -11.37
C TRP A 72 -7.03 -13.43 -10.04
N ALA A 73 -7.29 -14.14 -8.95
CA ALA A 73 -7.23 -13.57 -7.61
C ALA A 73 -5.85 -12.96 -7.32
N PRO A 74 -5.74 -11.88 -6.52
CA PRO A 74 -4.49 -11.14 -6.36
C PRO A 74 -3.29 -11.98 -5.90
N ALA A 75 -3.51 -12.93 -5.00
CA ALA A 75 -2.46 -13.84 -4.53
C ALA A 75 -2.05 -14.91 -5.56
N ALA A 76 -2.85 -15.13 -6.61
CA ALA A 76 -2.63 -16.17 -7.63
C ALA A 76 -2.14 -15.61 -8.99
N ALA A 77 -2.28 -14.29 -9.21
CA ALA A 77 -1.93 -13.64 -10.47
C ALA A 77 -0.92 -12.48 -10.28
N PRO A 78 0.35 -12.77 -9.94
CA PRO A 78 1.37 -11.76 -9.64
C PRO A 78 1.78 -10.87 -10.83
N SER A 79 1.38 -11.24 -12.06
CA SER A 79 1.55 -10.38 -13.24
C SER A 79 0.49 -9.28 -13.33
N LEU A 80 -0.66 -9.47 -12.66
CA LEU A 80 -1.79 -8.53 -12.65
C LEU A 80 -1.87 -7.74 -11.34
N TRP A 81 -1.34 -8.30 -10.26
CA TRP A 81 -1.47 -7.75 -8.92
C TRP A 81 -0.13 -7.73 -8.19
N ALA A 82 0.10 -6.65 -7.46
CA ALA A 82 1.21 -6.48 -6.53
C ALA A 82 0.65 -6.30 -5.12
N ARG A 83 1.25 -6.95 -4.11
CA ARG A 83 0.96 -6.61 -2.72
C ARG A 83 1.38 -5.15 -2.48
N ASN A 84 0.49 -4.37 -1.88
CA ASN A 84 0.82 -3.02 -1.44
C ASN A 84 1.77 -3.09 -0.23
N LEU A 85 2.87 -2.32 -0.29
CA LEU A 85 3.82 -2.22 0.82
C LEU A 85 3.65 -0.85 1.48
N ALA A 86 3.59 -0.82 2.81
CA ALA A 86 3.51 0.44 3.53
C ALA A 86 4.76 1.28 3.26
N ALA A 87 4.55 2.52 2.83
CA ALA A 87 5.58 3.55 2.73
C ALA A 87 4.95 4.90 2.99
N ALA A 88 5.68 5.77 3.69
CA ALA A 88 5.33 7.17 3.76
C ALA A 88 5.70 7.88 2.45
N ASP A 89 4.94 8.91 2.08
CA ASP A 89 5.13 9.68 0.85
C ASP A 89 6.08 10.89 1.00
N SER A 90 6.56 11.13 2.23
CA SER A 90 7.38 12.28 2.57
C SER A 90 8.33 12.01 3.73
N PRO A 91 9.57 12.56 3.71
CA PRO A 91 10.49 12.49 4.85
C PRO A 91 9.93 13.07 6.15
N GLY A 92 9.06 14.09 6.03
CA GLY A 92 8.44 14.75 7.17
C GLY A 92 7.28 13.98 7.81
N ALA A 93 6.97 12.76 7.33
CA ALA A 93 5.96 11.92 7.93
C ALA A 93 6.31 11.60 9.39
N THR A 94 5.29 11.67 10.25
CA THR A 94 5.46 11.42 11.69
C THR A 94 5.58 9.92 11.97
N ASP A 95 4.71 9.14 11.33
CA ASP A 95 4.74 7.69 11.39
C ASP A 95 5.29 7.17 10.06
N VAL A 96 6.45 6.52 10.11
CA VAL A 96 7.12 5.95 8.94
C VAL A 96 7.17 4.44 9.12
N PRO A 97 6.54 3.64 8.23
CA PRO A 97 6.49 2.20 8.38
C PRO A 97 7.89 1.57 8.28
N ALA A 98 8.06 0.39 8.88
CA ALA A 98 9.28 -0.38 8.73
C ALA A 98 9.43 -0.87 7.29
N TRP A 99 10.66 -0.88 6.77
CA TRP A 99 10.94 -1.48 5.47
C TRP A 99 10.59 -2.97 5.50
N GLU A 100 9.93 -3.42 4.44
CA GLU A 100 9.66 -4.82 4.16
C GLU A 100 10.30 -5.18 2.82
N GLN A 101 10.90 -6.38 2.72
CA GLN A 101 11.50 -6.86 1.48
C GLN A 101 10.44 -6.90 0.36
N PRO A 102 10.62 -6.13 -0.73
CA PRO A 102 9.72 -6.23 -1.87
C PRO A 102 9.99 -7.49 -2.71
N ASP A 103 8.95 -7.91 -3.43
CA ASP A 103 9.03 -8.81 -4.57
C ASP A 103 9.42 -8.02 -5.84
N SER A 104 9.48 -8.70 -6.98
CA SER A 104 9.88 -8.07 -8.26
C SER A 104 8.88 -7.07 -8.83
N VAL A 105 7.67 -6.98 -8.26
CA VAL A 105 6.54 -6.19 -8.81
C VAL A 105 6.02 -5.09 -7.89
N ASN A 106 6.55 -4.97 -6.67
CA ASN A 106 6.09 -4.01 -5.66
C ASN A 106 7.25 -3.26 -4.98
N GLY A 107 8.34 -3.02 -5.72
CA GLY A 107 9.45 -2.22 -5.22
C GLY A 107 9.00 -0.80 -4.88
N TYR A 108 9.65 -0.20 -3.89
CA TYR A 108 9.32 1.14 -3.42
C TYR A 108 9.55 2.19 -4.52
N PRO A 109 8.60 3.12 -4.76
CA PRO A 109 8.79 4.18 -5.74
C PRO A 109 9.82 5.22 -5.27
N THR A 110 10.31 6.06 -6.18
CA THR A 110 11.15 7.21 -5.80
C THR A 110 10.42 8.10 -4.80
N GLY A 111 11.11 8.52 -3.76
CA GLY A 111 10.56 9.39 -2.73
C GLY A 111 9.86 8.68 -1.58
N ALA A 112 9.54 7.37 -1.72
CA ALA A 112 9.00 6.55 -0.65
C ALA A 112 9.93 6.52 0.57
N VAL A 113 9.37 6.60 1.76
CA VAL A 113 10.11 6.65 3.02
C VAL A 113 9.74 5.48 3.92
N VAL A 114 10.76 4.80 4.44
CA VAL A 114 10.67 3.64 5.33
C VAL A 114 11.66 3.77 6.49
N THR A 115 11.43 3.06 7.58
CA THR A 115 12.41 2.91 8.67
C THR A 115 13.16 1.59 8.54
N HIS A 116 14.48 1.64 8.71
CA HIS A 116 15.31 0.44 8.79
C HIS A 116 16.59 0.72 9.57
N GLY A 117 17.04 -0.23 10.39
CA GLY A 117 18.26 -0.09 11.18
C GLY A 117 18.29 1.09 12.14
N GLY A 118 17.13 1.61 12.56
CA GLY A 118 17.02 2.78 13.43
C GLY A 118 17.12 4.14 12.72
N SER A 119 17.12 4.15 11.38
CA SER A 119 17.11 5.37 10.56
C SER A 119 15.89 5.39 9.63
N LYS A 120 15.48 6.59 9.18
CA LYS A 120 14.55 6.73 8.06
C LYS A 120 15.33 6.79 6.76
N TRP A 121 14.79 6.16 5.74
CA TRP A 121 15.41 6.05 4.43
C TRP A 121 14.41 6.47 3.38
N GLN A 122 14.81 7.38 2.50
CA GLN A 122 14.05 7.75 1.32
C GLN A 122 14.63 7.05 0.09
N SER A 123 13.76 6.38 -0.68
CA SER A 123 14.15 5.75 -1.94
C SER A 123 14.52 6.81 -2.97
N LEU A 124 15.64 6.60 -3.66
CA LEU A 124 16.16 7.49 -4.70
C LEU A 124 15.79 7.04 -6.12
N VAL A 125 15.22 5.84 -6.26
CA VAL A 125 14.90 5.21 -7.53
C VAL A 125 13.50 4.59 -7.50
N ASP A 126 12.91 4.43 -8.68
CA ASP A 126 11.66 3.71 -8.83
C ASP A 126 11.88 2.19 -8.75
N ASN A 127 10.87 1.48 -8.24
CA ASN A 127 10.88 0.03 -8.07
C ASN A 127 12.11 -0.46 -7.26
N ASN A 128 12.42 0.23 -6.16
CA ASN A 128 13.53 -0.11 -5.30
C ASN A 128 13.22 -1.33 -4.44
N VAL A 129 13.90 -2.43 -4.73
CA VAL A 129 13.74 -3.73 -4.04
C VAL A 129 14.87 -4.04 -3.05
N TRP A 130 15.83 -3.12 -2.90
CA TRP A 130 17.06 -3.36 -2.14
C TRP A 130 16.92 -2.87 -0.70
N GLU A 131 17.52 -3.61 0.23
CA GLU A 131 17.51 -3.29 1.66
C GLU A 131 18.25 -1.97 1.96
N PRO A 132 17.62 -0.98 2.63
CA PRO A 132 18.28 0.26 2.99
C PRO A 132 19.49 0.07 3.91
N GLY A 133 20.59 0.75 3.64
CA GLY A 133 21.81 0.66 4.46
C GLY A 133 22.63 -0.62 4.28
N ALA A 134 22.22 -1.52 3.37
CA ALA A 134 23.06 -2.63 2.95
C ALA A 134 24.23 -2.14 2.07
N ALA A 135 25.35 -2.86 2.09
CA ALA A 135 26.51 -2.50 1.28
C ALA A 135 26.15 -2.53 -0.22
N GLY A 136 26.44 -1.44 -0.94
CA GLY A 136 26.13 -1.30 -2.36
C GLY A 136 24.77 -0.64 -2.67
N THR A 137 24.02 -0.20 -1.66
CA THR A 137 22.73 0.51 -1.85
C THR A 137 22.83 2.02 -1.64
N GLU A 138 24.04 2.58 -1.57
CA GLU A 138 24.29 3.98 -1.21
C GLU A 138 23.75 4.97 -2.27
N THR A 139 23.50 4.51 -3.50
CA THR A 139 22.87 5.30 -4.57
C THR A 139 21.37 5.05 -4.70
N LEU A 140 20.83 4.10 -3.93
CA LEU A 140 19.42 3.68 -3.99
C LEU A 140 18.61 4.28 -2.84
N TRP A 141 19.26 4.59 -1.73
CA TRP A 141 18.64 5.14 -0.54
C TRP A 141 19.43 6.34 -0.02
N GLN A 142 18.72 7.33 0.51
CA GLN A 142 19.30 8.39 1.33
C GLN A 142 18.71 8.34 2.73
N VAL A 143 19.55 8.60 3.75
CA VAL A 143 19.07 8.80 5.11
C VAL A 143 18.33 10.13 5.19
N VAL A 144 17.20 10.14 5.87
CA VAL A 144 16.40 11.35 6.15
C VAL A 144 16.06 11.44 7.64
N ASP A 145 15.72 12.65 8.10
CA ASP A 145 15.34 12.94 9.50
C ASP A 145 13.84 12.73 9.76
#